data_AF-A0A835XC43-F1
#
_entry.id   AF-A0A835XC43-F1
#
_cell.length_a   1.000
_cell.length_b   1.000
_cell.length_c   1.000
_cell.angle_alpha   90.00
_cell.angle_beta   90.00
_cell.angle_gamma   90.00
#
_symmetry.space_group_name_H-M   'P 1'
#
loop_
_entity.id
_entity.type
_entity.pdbx_description
1 polymer ?
#
loop_
_entity_poly.entity_id
_entity_poly.type
_entity_poly.pdbx_seq_one_letter_code
_entity_poly.pdbx_strand_id
1 'polypeptide(L)' 'MDWIMGGVAIVLLVMGLIGQGFEMRKIRKSIYRDEELATSKIFGDKRNFKWYVMIGIGLVLWFIAERTP' A
#
# COMPACT_ATOMS: atom_id res chain seq x y z
N MET A 1 -21.38 -8.85 -8.20
CA MET A 1 -20.45 -8.20 -7.23
C MET A 1 -20.85 -8.59 -5.83
N ASP A 2 -20.06 -9.45 -5.21
CA ASP A 2 -20.22 -9.78 -3.80
C ASP A 2 -19.86 -8.55 -2.95
N TRP A 3 -20.85 -7.97 -2.30
CA TRP A 3 -20.71 -6.76 -1.50
C TRP A 3 -19.79 -6.93 -0.29
N ILE A 4 -19.71 -8.14 0.28
CA ILE A 4 -18.84 -8.42 1.42
C ILE A 4 -17.38 -8.46 0.94
N MET A 5 -17.10 -9.22 -0.12
CA MET A 5 -15.75 -9.29 -0.69
C MET A 5 -15.30 -7.93 -1.25
N GLY A 6 -16.20 -7.18 -1.89
CA GLY A 6 -15.95 -5.82 -2.36
C GLY A 6 -15.63 -4.86 -1.20
N GLY A 7 -16.39 -4.92 -0.10
CA GLY A 7 -16.13 -4.12 1.09
C GLY A 7 -14.77 -4.43 1.73
N VAL A 8 -14.43 -5.72 1.87
CA VAL A 8 -13.12 -6.16 2.38
C VAL A 8 -11.98 -5.67 1.49
N ALA A 9 -12.14 -5.77 0.17
CA ALA A 9 -11.16 -5.30 -0.80
C ALA A 9 -10.90 -3.79 -0.66
N ILE A 10 -11.95 -2.98 -0.54
CA ILE A 10 -11.84 -1.53 -0.33
C ILE A 10 -11.12 -1.21 0.98
N VAL A 11 -11.48 -1.90 2.08
CA VAL A 11 -10.83 -1.70 3.38
C VAL A 11 -9.33 -2.00 3.31
N LEU A 12 -8.95 -3.09 2.64
CA LEU A 12 -7.54 -3.43 2.42
C LEU A 12 -6.80 -2.40 1.57
N LEU A 13 -7.43 -1.90 0.50
CA LEU A 13 -6.85 -0.85 -0.34
C LEU A 13 -6.63 0.44 0.45
N VAL A 14 -7.64 0.89 1.20
CA VAL A 14 -7.56 2.12 2.00
C VAL A 14 -6.49 2.01 3.09
N MET A 15 -6.47 0.90 3.85
CA MET A 15 -5.43 0.68 4.86
C MET A 15 -4.03 0.57 4.23
N GLY A 16 -3.93 -0.10 3.08
CA GLY A 16 -2.73 -0.18 2.26
C GLY A 16 -2.16 1.18 1.91
N LEU A 17 -2.97 2.05 1.31
CA LEU A 17 -2.58 3.39 0.89
C LEU A 17 -2.24 4.31 2.08
N ILE A 18 -3.05 4.29 3.14
CA ILE A 18 -2.80 5.09 4.34
C ILE A 18 -1.49 4.67 4.98
N GLY A 19 -1.29 3.38 5.22
CA GLY A 19 -0.07 2.86 5.81
C GLY A 19 1.18 3.13 4.97
N GLN A 20 1.06 2.99 3.65
CA GLN A 20 2.11 3.37 2.70
C GLN A 20 2.53 4.84 2.88
N GLY A 21 1.55 5.76 2.96
CA GLY A 21 1.81 7.18 3.17
C GLY A 21 2.54 7.47 4.50
N PHE A 22 2.14 6.81 5.59
CA PHE A 22 2.81 6.92 6.88
C PHE A 22 4.24 6.38 6.85
N GLU A 23 4.46 5.22 6.20
CA GLU A 23 5.79 4.63 6.10
C GLU A 23 6.71 5.49 5.22
N MET A 24 6.22 6.04 4.11
CA MET A 24 6.95 7.02 3.30
C MET A 24 7.35 8.26 4.11
N ARG A 25 6.49 8.73 5.02
CA ARG A 25 6.82 9.82 5.94
C ARG A 25 7.94 9.41 6.90
N LYS A 26 7.92 8.18 7.41
CA LYS A 26 8.96 7.63 8.30
C LYS A 26 10.29 7.43 7.58
N ILE A 27 10.27 6.88 6.37
CA ILE A 27 11.44 6.70 5.49
C ILE A 27 12.10 8.04 5.22
N ARG A 28 11.32 9.07 4.85
CA ARG A 28 11.83 10.44 4.64
C ARG A 28 12.55 10.96 5.88
N LYS A 29 11.92 10.85 7.06
CA LYS A 29 12.57 11.29 8.32
C LYS A 29 13.86 10.52 8.63
N SER A 30 13.97 9.24 8.27
CA SER A 30 15.21 8.49 8.46
C SER A 30 16.32 8.92 7.49
N ILE A 31 15.98 9.20 6.23
CA ILE A 31 16.96 9.56 5.19
C ILE A 31 17.50 10.98 5.40
N TYR A 32 16.67 11.92 5.86
CA TYR A 32 17.11 13.27 6.20
C TYR A 32 18.20 13.31 7.29
N ARG A 33 18.35 12.23 8.08
CA ARG A 33 19.41 12.11 9.10
C ARG A 33 20.76 11.67 8.51
N ASP A 34 20.75 11.05 7.33
CA ASP A 34 21.92 10.42 6.71
C ASP A 34 22.40 11.18 5.44
N GLU A 35 22.06 12.47 5.30
CA GLU A 35 22.51 13.39 4.22
C GLU A 35 22.23 12.98 2.75
N GLU A 36 21.59 11.84 2.47
CA GLU A 36 21.20 11.46 1.09
C GLU A 36 19.90 12.19 0.66
N LEU A 37 20.06 13.36 0.06
CA LEU A 37 18.97 14.11 -0.59
C LEU A 37 18.27 13.25 -1.66
N ALA A 38 16.95 13.08 -1.48
CA ALA A 38 15.96 12.87 -2.53
C ALA A 38 16.20 11.73 -3.55
N THR A 39 16.60 10.55 -3.11
CA THR A 39 16.74 9.40 -4.03
C THR A 39 15.44 8.60 -4.12
N SER A 40 15.05 8.19 -5.34
CA SER A 40 13.94 7.28 -5.71
C SER A 40 13.80 6.01 -4.86
N LYS A 41 14.77 5.73 -3.97
CA LYS A 41 14.75 4.69 -2.95
C LYS A 41 13.52 4.73 -2.04
N ILE A 42 12.83 5.87 -1.84
CA ILE A 42 11.66 5.94 -0.94
C ILE A 42 10.52 5.02 -1.40
N PHE A 43 10.25 4.97 -2.72
CA PHE A 43 9.21 4.11 -3.28
C PHE A 43 9.66 2.65 -3.34
N GLY A 44 10.95 2.39 -3.60
CA GLY A 44 11.54 1.05 -3.63
C GLY A 44 11.97 0.50 -2.27
N ASP A 45 11.70 1.21 -1.17
CA ASP A 45 12.18 0.81 0.16
C ASP A 45 11.46 -0.46 0.62
N LYS A 46 12.22 -1.43 1.16
CA LYS A 46 11.68 -2.70 1.67
C LYS A 46 10.63 -2.49 2.76
N ARG A 47 10.70 -1.39 3.52
CA ARG A 47 9.69 -1.00 4.52
C ARG A 47 8.33 -0.71 3.88
N ASN A 48 8.33 -0.22 2.63
CA ASN A 48 7.13 0.11 1.87
C ASN A 48 6.54 -1.11 1.14
N PHE A 49 7.33 -2.16 0.92
CA PHE A 49 6.93 -3.39 0.22
C PHE A 49 5.67 -4.03 0.79
N LYS A 50 5.57 -4.13 2.12
CA LYS A 50 4.39 -4.71 2.80
C LYS A 50 3.07 -4.00 2.43
N TRP A 51 3.12 -2.68 2.22
CA TRP A 51 1.95 -1.89 1.87
C TRP A 51 1.55 -2.13 0.41
N TYR A 52 2.51 -2.26 -0.51
CA TYR A 52 2.24 -2.65 -1.89
C TYR A 52 1.62 -4.05 -2.00
N VAL A 53 2.09 -5.01 -1.20
CA VAL A 53 1.51 -6.36 -1.15
C VAL A 53 0.05 -6.30 -0.71
N MET A 54 -0.27 -5.51 0.33
CA MET A 54 -1.65 -5.34 0.80
C MET A 54 -2.55 -4.66 -0.24
N ILE A 55 -2.05 -3.63 -0.92
CA ILE A 55 -2.77 -2.99 -2.03
C ILE A 55 -3.01 -4.01 -3.15
N GLY A 56 -2.00 -4.79 -3.52
CA GLY A 56 -2.11 -5.84 -4.53
C GLY A 56 -3.16 -6.89 -4.18
N ILE A 57 -3.17 -7.38 -2.94
CA ILE A 57 -4.21 -8.31 -2.45
C ILE A 57 -5.59 -7.66 -2.52
N GLY A 58 -5.72 -6.39 -2.12
CA GLY A 58 -6.96 -5.64 -2.22
C GLY A 58 -7.48 -5.54 -3.66
N LEU A 59 -6.61 -5.26 -4.63
CA LEU A 59 -6.96 -5.23 -6.06
C LEU A 59 -7.38 -6.60 -6.60
N VAL A 60 -6.67 -7.67 -6.21
CA VAL A 60 -7.00 -9.05 -6.61
C VAL A 60 -8.36 -9.45 -6.02
N LEU A 61 -8.60 -9.17 -4.74
CA LEU A 61 -9.89 -9.44 -4.09
C LEU A 61 -11.02 -8.63 -4.74
N TRP A 62 -10.78 -7.37 -5.07
CA TRP A 62 -11.75 -6.56 -5.80
C TRP A 62 -12.06 -7.16 -7.18
N PHE A 63 -11.03 -7.56 -7.94
CA PHE A 63 -11.20 -8.18 -9.25
C PHE A 63 -12.00 -9.49 -9.16
N ILE A 64 -11.73 -10.32 -8.15
CA ILE A 64 -12.51 -11.53 -7.90
C ILE A 64 -13.95 -11.16 -7.54
N ALA A 65 -14.15 -10.24 -6.60
CA ALA A 65 -15.49 -9.81 -6.16
C ALA A 65 -16.35 -9.26 -7.30
N GLU A 66 -15.73 -8.53 -8.23
CA GLU A 66 -16.37 -8.00 -9.43
C GLU A 66 -16.79 -9.11 -10.40
N ARG A 67 -15.99 -10.19 -10.49
CA ARG A 67 -16.23 -11.32 -11.40
C ARG A 67 -17.07 -12.45 -10.78
N THR A 68 -17.32 -12.39 -9.47
CA THR A 68 -18.27 -13.27 -8.81
C THR A 68 -19.70 -12.82 -9.15
N PRO A 69 -20.53 -13.73 -9.72
CA PRO A 69 -21.91 -13.43 -10.08
C PRO A 69 -22.74 -12.97 -8.88
#